data_AF-A0A924UYW1-F1
#
_entry.id   AF-A0A924UYW1-F1
#
_cell.length_a   1.000
_cell.length_b   1.000
_cell.length_c   1.000
_cell.angle_alpha   90.00
_cell.angle_beta   90.00
_cell.angle_gamma   90.00
#
_symmetry.space_group_name_H-M   'P 1'
#
loop_
_entity.id
_entity.type
_entity.pdbx_description
1 polymer ?
#
loop_
_entity_poly.entity_id
_entity_poly.type
_entity_poly.pdbx_seq_one_letter_code
_entity_poly.pdbx_strand_id
1 'polypeptide(L)'
;MDANIKKLFPFTKPYQSHITWNVIYNILYALFSTISMLTLFPVLQVLFGKTEKVLAQPVYAGIGSIKEYVIDYLNYKISSLSAGESTEIVLLFVVAMVITTFFIKNLFNYLASYHIMHLKNGVLKDLRQSMYDKIIELPISYYSEKRKGDMMARMLGDVNEVQNSFFSILELVVKEPLTIIFALGMMFAISTKLTLFVLIFMPISGYIISKLAKNLRAQSLEAQKESGSLISVVEETLGGLKVIKSYNAEPSFKSRFNDSVTRLLNLTNSIGSRNNLATPLSEFLGVTTIAILLFYGGLLVLNDKTLDGASFIVYLTLAFNILTPAKAISKASYSVKNGLAAAERVFEVLDVKNEITSKENAIQKNTFESDITIKNINFKYEDENVLKNFSLQVKKGQTVALVGQSG
;
A
#
# COMPACT_ATOMS: atom_id res chain seq x y z
N MET A 1 -7.30 13.97 4.22
CA MET A 1 -6.04 13.20 4.15
C MET A 1 -5.33 13.39 5.47
N ASP A 2 -5.03 12.31 6.18
CA ASP A 2 -4.45 12.33 7.52
C ASP A 2 -3.12 13.13 7.52
N ALA A 3 -2.84 13.88 8.59
CA ALA A 3 -1.65 14.73 8.70
C ALA A 3 -0.36 13.92 8.57
N ASN A 4 -0.38 12.66 9.02
CA ASN A 4 0.76 11.75 8.98
C ASN A 4 1.09 11.24 7.55
N ILE A 5 0.11 11.15 6.64
CA ILE A 5 0.37 10.82 5.23
C ILE A 5 1.17 11.94 4.56
N LYS A 6 0.90 13.20 4.92
CA LYS A 6 1.62 14.33 4.33
C LYS A 6 3.11 14.31 4.68
N LYS A 7 3.48 13.76 5.85
CA LYS A 7 4.86 13.63 6.30
C LYS A 7 5.67 12.58 5.52
N LEU A 8 5.01 11.73 4.74
CA LEU A 8 5.68 10.75 3.86
C LEU A 8 6.10 11.34 2.51
N PHE A 9 5.50 12.44 2.04
CA PHE A 9 5.84 13.04 0.74
C PHE A 9 7.30 13.50 0.59
N PRO A 10 7.97 14.06 1.61
CA PRO A 10 9.38 14.40 1.50
C PRO A 10 10.25 13.19 1.14
N PHE A 11 9.93 12.01 1.67
CA PHE A 11 10.64 10.76 1.38
C PHE A 11 10.38 10.25 -0.04
N THR A 12 9.25 10.59 -0.66
CA THR A 12 8.95 10.17 -2.05
C THR A 12 9.58 11.10 -3.09
N LYS A 13 10.01 12.31 -2.70
CA LYS A 13 10.55 13.35 -3.59
C LYS A 13 11.79 12.89 -4.41
N PRO A 14 12.78 12.18 -3.85
CA PRO A 14 13.93 11.69 -4.61
C PRO A 14 13.56 10.71 -5.74
N TYR A 15 12.39 10.07 -5.66
CA TYR A 15 11.95 9.03 -6.59
C TYR A 15 10.79 9.49 -7.49
N GLN A 16 10.61 10.80 -7.67
CA GLN A 16 9.55 11.37 -8.51
C GLN A 16 9.50 10.77 -9.92
N SER A 17 10.65 10.50 -10.53
CA SER A 17 10.72 9.83 -11.84
C SER A 17 10.00 8.46 -11.83
N HIS A 18 10.23 7.64 -10.79
CA HIS A 18 9.55 6.36 -10.67
C HIS A 18 8.05 6.50 -10.45
N ILE A 19 7.61 7.55 -9.73
CA ILE A 19 6.18 7.85 -9.57
C ILE A 19 5.55 8.17 -10.92
N THR A 20 6.16 9.07 -11.69
CA THR A 20 5.63 9.49 -13.00
C THR A 20 5.54 8.31 -13.95
N TRP A 21 6.60 7.51 -14.08
CA TRP A 21 6.58 6.30 -14.92
C TRP A 21 5.57 5.27 -14.44
N ASN A 22 5.46 5.04 -13.13
CA ASN A 22 4.44 4.15 -12.59
C ASN A 22 3.03 4.60 -12.95
N VAL A 23 2.72 5.89 -12.84
CA VAL A 23 1.41 6.45 -13.20
C VAL A 23 1.13 6.27 -14.69
N ILE A 24 2.10 6.60 -15.55
CA ILE A 24 1.98 6.42 -17.01
C ILE A 24 1.70 4.96 -17.36
N TYR A 25 2.48 4.02 -16.83
CA TYR A 25 2.28 2.60 -17.10
C TYR A 25 0.98 2.06 -16.51
N ASN A 26 0.49 2.59 -15.39
CA ASN A 26 -0.83 2.25 -14.86
C ASN A 26 -1.98 2.77 -15.75
N ILE A 27 -1.86 3.96 -16.32
CA ILE A 27 -2.82 4.48 -17.31
C ILE A 27 -2.85 3.57 -18.54
N LEU A 28 -1.67 3.23 -19.08
CA LEU A 28 -1.55 2.34 -20.24
C LEU A 28 -2.08 0.94 -19.91
N TYR A 29 -1.76 0.40 -18.74
CA TYR A 29 -2.32 -0.86 -18.26
C TYR A 29 -3.85 -0.83 -18.22
N ALA A 30 -4.44 0.21 -17.63
CA ALA A 30 -5.89 0.35 -17.52
C ALA A 30 -6.56 0.40 -18.90
N LEU A 31 -6.00 1.20 -19.82
CA LEU A 31 -6.44 1.30 -21.20
C LEU A 31 -6.37 -0.05 -21.92
N PHE A 32 -5.20 -0.71 -21.90
CA PHE A 32 -5.00 -2.00 -22.59
C PHE A 32 -5.77 -3.14 -21.92
N SER A 33 -6.05 -3.05 -20.62
CA SER A 33 -6.94 -4.00 -19.92
C SER A 33 -8.34 -3.96 -20.50
N THR A 34 -8.87 -2.76 -20.76
CA THR A 34 -10.17 -2.60 -21.40
C THR A 34 -10.13 -3.01 -22.87
N ILE A 35 -9.12 -2.58 -23.64
CA ILE A 35 -8.96 -2.94 -25.06
C ILE A 35 -8.85 -4.47 -25.24
N SER A 36 -8.07 -5.15 -24.40
CA SER A 36 -7.92 -6.61 -24.45
C SER A 36 -9.24 -7.36 -24.27
N MET A 37 -10.20 -6.75 -23.57
CA MET A 37 -11.53 -7.33 -23.42
C MET A 37 -12.41 -7.08 -24.64
N LEU A 38 -12.30 -5.89 -25.24
CA LEU A 38 -12.99 -5.56 -26.48
C LEU A 38 -12.52 -6.41 -27.65
N THR A 39 -11.26 -6.84 -27.68
CA THR A 39 -10.77 -7.74 -28.73
C THR A 39 -11.43 -9.12 -28.73
N LEU A 40 -12.18 -9.48 -27.68
CA LEU A 40 -13.03 -10.68 -27.71
C LEU A 40 -14.27 -10.49 -28.58
N PHE A 41 -14.72 -9.26 -28.82
CA PHE A 41 -15.92 -8.99 -29.61
C PHE A 41 -15.81 -9.52 -31.04
N PRO A 42 -14.74 -9.21 -31.82
CA PRO A 42 -14.57 -9.77 -33.15
C PRO A 42 -14.45 -11.31 -33.14
N VAL A 43 -13.83 -11.91 -32.11
CA VAL A 43 -13.76 -13.38 -31.98
C VAL A 43 -15.17 -13.95 -31.93
N LEU A 44 -16.03 -13.38 -31.06
CA LEU A 44 -17.39 -13.83 -30.88
C LEU A 44 -18.25 -13.58 -32.12
N GLN A 45 -18.04 -12.48 -32.85
CA GLN A 45 -18.74 -12.23 -34.11
C GLN A 45 -18.38 -13.25 -35.19
N VAL A 46 -17.08 -13.61 -35.30
CA VAL A 46 -16.63 -14.66 -36.23
C VAL A 46 -17.21 -16.02 -35.83
N LEU A 47 -17.18 -16.37 -34.54
CA LEU A 47 -17.72 -17.64 -34.02
C LEU A 47 -19.25 -17.76 -34.19
N PHE A 48 -19.98 -16.66 -34.03
CA PHE A 48 -21.43 -16.63 -34.22
C PHE A 48 -21.85 -16.39 -35.68
N GLY A 49 -20.90 -16.29 -36.61
CA GLY A 49 -21.20 -16.09 -38.04
C GLY A 49 -21.89 -14.77 -38.36
N LYS A 50 -21.68 -13.73 -37.54
CA LYS A 50 -22.29 -12.39 -37.68
C LYS A 50 -21.30 -11.32 -38.15
N THR A 51 -20.31 -11.70 -38.95
CA THR A 51 -19.38 -10.75 -39.57
C THR A 51 -20.11 -9.95 -40.66
N GLU A 52 -20.53 -8.74 -40.35
CA GLU A 52 -20.98 -7.80 -41.38
C GLU A 52 -19.79 -7.46 -42.29
N LYS A 53 -19.95 -7.65 -43.61
CA LYS A 53 -18.90 -7.34 -44.58
C LYS A 53 -18.74 -5.82 -44.70
N VAL A 54 -17.85 -5.24 -43.91
CA VAL A 54 -17.48 -3.83 -44.03
C VAL A 54 -16.51 -3.71 -45.20
N LEU A 55 -17.00 -3.27 -46.36
CA LEU A 55 -16.24 -3.18 -47.62
C LEU A 55 -15.55 -1.81 -47.82
N ALA A 56 -15.85 -0.81 -46.98
CA ALA A 56 -15.31 0.55 -47.09
C ALA A 56 -14.32 0.85 -45.95
N GLN A 57 -13.18 1.45 -46.28
CA GLN A 57 -12.19 1.91 -45.28
C GLN A 57 -12.77 3.07 -44.47
N PRO A 58 -12.83 2.97 -43.12
CA PRO A 58 -13.36 4.04 -42.29
C PRO A 58 -12.42 5.26 -42.33
N VAL A 59 -13.00 6.45 -42.28
CA VAL A 59 -12.26 7.73 -42.27
C VAL A 59 -12.17 8.25 -40.84
N TYR A 60 -10.97 8.65 -40.41
CA TYR A 60 -10.76 9.20 -39.08
C TYR A 60 -11.42 10.60 -38.97
N ALA A 61 -12.53 10.70 -38.24
CA ALA A 61 -13.31 11.93 -38.09
C ALA A 61 -13.07 12.64 -36.73
N GLY A 62 -11.88 12.47 -36.12
CA GLY A 62 -11.47 13.16 -34.89
C GLY A 62 -11.54 12.31 -33.61
N ILE A 63 -11.27 12.95 -32.45
CA ILE A 63 -11.14 12.28 -31.15
C ILE A 63 -12.46 11.62 -30.69
N GLY A 64 -13.61 12.20 -31.04
CA GLY A 64 -14.94 11.69 -30.69
C GLY A 64 -15.35 10.40 -31.42
N SER A 65 -14.78 10.14 -32.61
CA SER A 65 -15.09 8.96 -33.45
C SER A 65 -13.98 7.90 -33.42
N ILE A 66 -12.98 8.04 -32.53
CA ILE A 66 -11.92 7.03 -32.35
C ILE A 66 -12.50 5.63 -32.11
N LYS A 67 -13.58 5.51 -31.32
CA LYS A 67 -14.21 4.22 -31.00
C LYS A 67 -14.76 3.55 -32.26
N GLU A 68 -15.57 4.29 -33.02
CA GLU A 68 -16.19 3.82 -34.27
C GLU A 68 -15.12 3.51 -35.31
N TYR A 69 -14.15 4.41 -35.49
CA TYR A 69 -13.01 4.20 -36.38
C TYR A 69 -12.21 2.94 -36.02
N VAL A 70 -11.91 2.69 -34.74
CA VAL A 70 -11.16 1.49 -34.34
C VAL A 70 -11.98 0.21 -34.57
N ILE A 71 -13.26 0.20 -34.21
CA ILE A 71 -14.14 -0.96 -34.41
C ILE A 71 -14.32 -1.22 -35.91
N ASP A 72 -14.60 -0.19 -36.69
CA ASP A 72 -14.83 -0.28 -38.14
C ASP A 72 -13.54 -0.61 -38.89
N TYR A 73 -12.38 -0.14 -38.43
CA TYR A 73 -11.10 -0.47 -39.04
C TYR A 73 -10.71 -1.91 -38.78
N LEU A 74 -10.98 -2.41 -37.56
CA LEU A 74 -10.82 -3.83 -37.23
C LEU A 74 -11.78 -4.69 -38.04
N ASN A 75 -13.05 -4.31 -38.13
CA ASN A 75 -14.07 -5.02 -38.91
C ASN A 75 -13.80 -4.97 -40.41
N TYR A 76 -13.28 -3.85 -40.95
CA TYR A 76 -12.83 -3.72 -42.33
C TYR A 76 -11.63 -4.63 -42.60
N LYS A 77 -10.63 -4.64 -41.71
CA LYS A 77 -9.45 -5.50 -41.88
C LYS A 77 -9.84 -6.98 -41.80
N ILE A 78 -10.71 -7.35 -40.87
CA ILE A 78 -11.29 -8.70 -40.74
C ILE A 78 -12.16 -9.07 -41.95
N SER A 79 -12.97 -8.15 -42.48
CA SER A 79 -13.82 -8.37 -43.66
C SER A 79 -13.02 -8.47 -44.95
N SER A 80 -11.94 -7.69 -45.07
CA SER A 80 -11.02 -7.73 -46.22
C SER A 80 -10.21 -9.02 -46.27
N LEU A 81 -9.83 -9.57 -45.11
CA LEU A 81 -9.21 -10.91 -45.00
C LEU A 81 -10.25 -12.01 -45.28
N SER A 82 -11.47 -11.86 -44.75
CA SER A 82 -12.61 -12.78 -45.02
C SER A 82 -13.06 -12.82 -46.48
N ALA A 83 -12.72 -11.81 -47.29
CA ALA A 83 -13.13 -11.74 -48.70
C ALA A 83 -12.25 -12.60 -49.63
N GLY A 84 -11.12 -13.14 -49.15
CA GLY A 84 -10.20 -13.97 -49.93
C GLY A 84 -9.59 -15.18 -49.22
N GLU A 85 -9.68 -15.28 -47.88
CA GLU A 85 -9.07 -16.36 -47.08
C GLU A 85 -10.09 -17.23 -46.34
N SER A 86 -9.68 -18.44 -45.91
CA SER A 86 -10.53 -19.34 -45.12
C SER A 86 -10.85 -18.77 -43.74
N THR A 87 -12.02 -19.09 -43.19
CA THR A 87 -12.47 -18.69 -41.83
C THR A 87 -11.43 -18.98 -40.74
N GLU A 88 -10.58 -19.98 -40.96
CA GLU A 88 -9.47 -20.37 -40.07
C GLU A 88 -8.38 -19.29 -39.97
N ILE A 89 -8.03 -18.62 -41.07
CA ILE A 89 -6.99 -17.58 -41.08
C ILE A 89 -7.51 -16.31 -40.40
N VAL A 90 -8.78 -15.98 -40.61
CA VAL A 90 -9.46 -14.88 -39.92
C VAL A 90 -9.47 -15.14 -38.41
N LEU A 91 -9.83 -16.36 -37.99
CA LEU A 91 -9.80 -16.74 -36.57
C LEU A 91 -8.38 -16.64 -35.99
N LEU A 92 -7.36 -17.10 -36.72
CA LEU A 92 -5.96 -17.02 -36.29
C LEU A 92 -5.49 -15.57 -36.12
N PHE A 93 -5.87 -14.67 -37.02
CA PHE A 93 -5.57 -13.24 -36.89
C PHE A 93 -6.21 -12.62 -35.64
N VAL A 94 -7.49 -12.91 -35.37
CA VAL A 94 -8.16 -12.37 -34.18
C VAL A 94 -7.55 -12.96 -32.90
N VAL A 95 -7.20 -14.25 -32.89
CA VAL A 95 -6.48 -14.87 -31.76
C VAL A 95 -5.12 -14.21 -31.54
N ALA A 96 -4.34 -13.96 -32.61
CA ALA A 96 -3.07 -13.25 -32.52
C ALA A 96 -3.24 -11.81 -31.96
N MET A 97 -4.33 -11.13 -32.34
CA MET A 97 -4.68 -9.81 -31.80
C MET A 97 -4.99 -9.89 -30.29
N VAL A 98 -5.77 -10.87 -29.85
CA VAL A 98 -6.06 -11.09 -28.42
C VAL A 98 -4.76 -11.36 -27.66
N ILE A 99 -3.92 -12.27 -28.13
CA ILE A 99 -2.62 -12.57 -27.50
C ILE A 99 -1.76 -11.30 -27.39
N THR A 100 -1.67 -10.52 -28.46
CA THR A 100 -0.85 -9.30 -28.50
C THR A 100 -1.35 -8.25 -27.51
N THR A 101 -2.67 -8.01 -27.44
CA THR A 101 -3.24 -7.03 -26.50
C THR A 101 -3.09 -7.46 -25.04
N PHE A 102 -3.28 -8.75 -24.74
CA PHE A 102 -3.02 -9.30 -23.40
C PHE A 102 -1.53 -9.25 -23.04
N PHE A 103 -0.63 -9.48 -24.00
CA PHE A 103 0.81 -9.34 -23.79
C PHE A 103 1.18 -7.90 -23.45
N ILE A 104 0.73 -6.92 -24.24
CA ILE A 104 0.99 -5.49 -24.01
C ILE A 104 0.41 -5.03 -22.67
N LYS A 105 -0.82 -5.45 -22.33
CA LYS A 105 -1.43 -5.20 -21.01
C LYS A 105 -0.50 -5.69 -19.89
N ASN A 106 -0.03 -6.93 -19.95
CA ASN A 106 0.81 -7.51 -18.91
C ASN A 106 2.21 -6.88 -18.86
N LEU A 107 2.76 -6.46 -20.00
CA LEU A 107 4.02 -5.72 -20.07
C LEU A 107 3.91 -4.40 -19.30
N PHE A 108 2.84 -3.62 -19.52
CA PHE A 108 2.63 -2.38 -18.77
C PHE A 108 2.36 -2.63 -17.27
N ASN A 109 1.66 -3.71 -16.93
CA ASN A 109 1.49 -4.11 -15.53
C ASN A 109 2.85 -4.40 -14.86
N TYR A 110 3.75 -5.09 -15.55
CA TYR A 110 5.10 -5.39 -15.07
C TYR A 110 5.94 -4.12 -14.92
N LEU A 111 5.95 -3.25 -15.94
CA LEU A 111 6.69 -1.99 -15.89
C LEU A 111 6.18 -1.08 -14.76
N ALA A 112 4.86 -0.98 -14.56
CA ALA A 112 4.28 -0.30 -13.41
C ALA A 112 4.79 -0.91 -12.09
N SER A 113 4.76 -2.25 -11.99
CA SER A 113 5.24 -3.00 -10.81
C SER A 113 6.74 -2.81 -10.53
N TYR A 114 7.56 -2.69 -11.58
CA TYR A 114 8.99 -2.40 -11.46
C TYR A 114 9.23 -1.01 -10.85
N HIS A 115 8.58 0.02 -11.38
CA HIS A 115 8.77 1.39 -10.87
C HIS A 115 8.23 1.57 -9.45
N ILE A 116 7.09 0.96 -9.09
CA ILE A 116 6.59 1.01 -7.71
C ILE A 116 7.53 0.28 -6.74
N MET A 117 8.20 -0.80 -7.16
CA MET A 117 9.14 -1.52 -6.30
C MET A 117 10.38 -0.68 -5.96
N HIS A 118 10.94 0.03 -6.94
CA HIS A 118 12.07 0.92 -6.70
C HIS A 118 11.70 2.09 -5.79
N LEU A 119 10.51 2.65 -5.99
CA LEU A 119 9.95 3.66 -5.09
C LEU A 119 9.75 3.10 -3.67
N LYS A 120 9.13 1.91 -3.54
CA LYS A 120 8.89 1.21 -2.27
C LYS A 120 10.18 1.04 -1.49
N ASN A 121 11.21 0.48 -2.11
CA ASN A 121 12.47 0.17 -1.45
C ASN A 121 13.31 1.42 -1.18
N GLY A 122 13.26 2.40 -2.07
CA GLY A 122 13.93 3.69 -1.89
C GLY A 122 13.41 4.45 -0.67
N VAL A 123 12.08 4.57 -0.54
CA VAL A 123 11.46 5.23 0.62
C VAL A 123 11.70 4.46 1.91
N LEU A 124 11.67 3.13 1.86
CA LEU A 124 12.01 2.30 3.03
C LEU A 124 13.44 2.57 3.52
N LYS A 125 14.39 2.64 2.58
CA LYS A 125 15.79 2.95 2.86
C LYS A 125 15.92 4.33 3.51
N ASP A 126 15.27 5.35 2.96
CA ASP A 126 15.35 6.72 3.51
C ASP A 126 14.67 6.84 4.88
N LEU A 127 13.52 6.19 5.10
CA LEU A 127 12.87 6.14 6.42
C LEU A 127 13.76 5.47 7.47
N ARG A 128 14.39 4.34 7.13
CA ARG A 128 15.33 3.65 8.03
C ARG A 128 16.55 4.50 8.34
N GLN A 129 17.10 5.19 7.33
CA GLN A 129 18.23 6.07 7.52
C GLN A 129 17.86 7.24 8.45
N SER A 130 16.74 7.92 8.21
CA SER A 130 16.29 9.01 9.08
C SER A 130 15.98 8.54 10.50
N MET A 131 15.39 7.35 10.67
CA MET A 131 15.19 6.76 12.00
C MET A 131 16.52 6.49 12.70
N TYR A 132 17.50 5.94 11.99
CA TYR A 132 18.82 5.66 12.55
C TYR A 132 19.58 6.93 12.93
N ASP A 133 19.61 7.93 12.04
CA ASP A 133 20.22 9.23 12.32
C ASP A 133 19.57 9.87 13.55
N LYS A 134 18.23 9.79 13.64
CA LYS A 134 17.51 10.30 14.80
C LYS A 134 17.84 9.55 16.08
N ILE A 135 18.06 8.23 16.00
CA ILE A 135 18.43 7.43 17.17
C ILE A 135 19.78 7.85 17.75
N ILE A 136 20.74 8.20 16.89
CA ILE A 136 22.07 8.67 17.32
C ILE A 136 22.02 10.13 17.80
N GLU A 137 21.15 10.94 17.22
CA GLU A 137 21.01 12.36 17.57
C GLU A 137 20.42 12.58 18.97
N LEU A 138 19.46 11.76 19.39
CA LEU A 138 18.73 11.98 20.63
C LEU A 138 19.59 11.75 21.88
N PRO A 139 19.38 12.52 22.97
CA PRO A 139 20.17 12.41 24.18
C PRO A 139 19.95 11.07 24.88
N ILE A 140 20.95 10.58 25.61
CA ILE A 140 20.88 9.30 26.35
C ILE A 140 19.66 9.26 27.29
N SER A 141 19.28 10.40 27.88
CA SER A 141 18.09 10.53 28.75
C SER A 141 16.77 10.16 28.05
N TYR A 142 16.72 10.21 26.71
CA TYR A 142 15.55 9.76 25.96
C TYR A 142 15.37 8.23 26.01
N TYR A 143 16.44 7.46 26.20
CA TYR A 143 16.45 6.00 26.14
C TYR A 143 16.41 5.35 27.53
N SER A 144 15.23 4.86 27.94
CA SER A 144 15.09 3.86 29.01
C SER A 144 15.08 2.45 28.43
N GLU A 145 15.25 1.41 29.24
CA GLU A 145 15.18 0.01 28.75
C GLU A 145 13.87 -0.29 28.01
N LYS A 146 12.73 0.16 28.53
CA LYS A 146 11.43 0.01 27.84
C LYS A 146 11.38 0.70 26.47
N ARG A 147 12.15 1.79 26.29
CA ARG A 147 12.20 2.53 25.01
C ARG A 147 13.15 1.91 24.00
N LYS A 148 14.14 1.09 24.43
CA LYS A 148 15.03 0.37 23.50
C LYS A 148 14.26 -0.67 22.69
N GLY A 149 13.48 -1.52 23.37
CA GLY A 149 12.64 -2.52 22.71
C GLY A 149 11.57 -1.90 21.79
N ASP A 150 10.89 -0.84 22.24
CA ASP A 150 9.91 -0.12 21.42
C ASP A 150 10.56 0.54 20.18
N MET A 151 11.77 1.08 20.30
CA MET A 151 12.52 1.62 19.15
C MET A 151 12.88 0.55 18.13
N MET A 152 13.32 -0.63 18.58
CA MET A 152 13.60 -1.76 17.69
C MET A 152 12.35 -2.20 16.94
N ALA A 153 11.20 -2.25 17.62
CA ALA A 153 9.91 -2.57 17.01
C ALA A 153 9.49 -1.53 15.96
N ARG A 154 9.69 -0.23 16.24
CA ARG A 154 9.42 0.85 15.27
C ARG A 154 10.32 0.72 14.03
N MET A 155 11.61 0.49 14.24
CA MET A 155 12.62 0.40 13.17
C MET A 155 12.43 -0.82 12.25
N LEU A 156 12.12 -1.99 12.84
CA LEU A 156 12.02 -3.25 12.10
C LEU A 156 10.60 -3.53 11.59
N GLY A 157 9.59 -3.24 12.43
CA GLY A 157 8.18 -3.54 12.15
C GLY A 157 7.43 -2.36 11.57
N ASP A 158 7.29 -1.27 12.32
CA ASP A 158 6.40 -0.16 11.94
C ASP A 158 6.83 0.50 10.62
N VAL A 159 8.13 0.73 10.41
CA VAL A 159 8.66 1.28 9.15
C VAL A 159 8.30 0.39 7.94
N ASN A 160 8.30 -0.94 8.10
CA ASN A 160 7.87 -1.88 7.06
C ASN A 160 6.35 -1.80 6.82
N GLU A 161 5.56 -1.69 7.88
CA GLU A 161 4.09 -1.56 7.77
C GLU A 161 3.68 -0.25 7.09
N VAL A 162 4.40 0.85 7.38
CA VAL A 162 4.25 2.14 6.69
C VAL A 162 4.50 1.99 5.20
N GLN A 163 5.62 1.37 4.82
CA GLN A 163 5.96 1.11 3.42
C GLN A 163 4.85 0.30 2.73
N ASN A 164 4.51 -0.88 3.26
CA ASN A 164 3.52 -1.76 2.67
C ASN A 164 2.17 -1.05 2.47
N SER A 165 1.75 -0.29 3.47
CA SER A 165 0.46 0.36 3.47
C SER A 165 0.40 1.60 2.58
N PHE A 166 1.39 2.49 2.68
CA PHE A 166 1.41 3.72 1.89
C PHE A 166 1.46 3.44 0.39
N PHE A 167 2.25 2.45 -0.04
CA PHE A 167 2.35 2.13 -1.45
C PHE A 167 1.19 1.27 -1.96
N SER A 168 0.53 0.49 -1.10
CA SER A 168 -0.76 -0.13 -1.44
C SER A 168 -1.82 0.92 -1.73
N ILE A 169 -1.80 2.08 -1.04
CA ILE A 169 -2.69 3.22 -1.35
C ILE A 169 -2.39 3.80 -2.72
N LEU A 170 -1.11 3.95 -3.09
CA LEU A 170 -0.74 4.54 -4.37
C LEU A 170 -1.25 3.68 -5.54
N GLU A 171 -1.06 2.35 -5.46
CA GLU A 171 -1.65 1.41 -6.41
C GLU A 171 -3.19 1.55 -6.44
N LEU A 172 -3.83 1.66 -5.27
CA LEU A 172 -5.27 1.82 -5.16
C LEU A 172 -5.82 3.12 -5.75
N VAL A 173 -5.12 4.24 -5.58
CA VAL A 173 -5.64 5.57 -5.97
C VAL A 173 -5.43 5.82 -7.45
N VAL A 174 -4.40 5.19 -8.04
CA VAL A 174 -4.05 5.39 -9.44
C VAL A 174 -4.62 4.27 -10.32
N LYS A 175 -4.21 3.02 -10.09
CA LYS A 175 -4.47 1.92 -11.02
C LYS A 175 -5.93 1.51 -11.05
N GLU A 176 -6.53 1.28 -9.88
CA GLU A 176 -7.87 0.71 -9.79
C GLU A 176 -8.96 1.67 -10.31
N PRO A 177 -8.98 2.98 -9.95
CA PRO A 177 -9.93 3.94 -10.48
C PRO A 177 -9.79 4.13 -11.99
N LEU A 178 -8.57 4.18 -12.52
CA LEU A 178 -8.37 4.28 -13.96
C LEU A 178 -8.93 3.06 -14.69
N THR A 179 -8.69 1.86 -14.17
CA THR A 179 -9.24 0.62 -14.74
C THR A 179 -10.77 0.63 -14.73
N ILE A 180 -11.38 1.08 -13.62
CA ILE A 180 -12.83 1.26 -13.52
C ILE A 180 -13.34 2.30 -14.52
N ILE A 181 -12.68 3.47 -14.64
CA ILE A 181 -13.09 4.55 -15.53
C ILE A 181 -13.07 4.11 -17.00
N PHE A 182 -11.96 3.49 -17.45
CA PHE A 182 -11.88 2.99 -18.83
C PHE A 182 -12.91 1.89 -19.11
N ALA A 183 -13.10 0.96 -18.17
CA ALA A 183 -14.09 -0.10 -18.31
C ALA A 183 -15.53 0.45 -18.34
N LEU A 184 -15.89 1.35 -17.42
CA LEU A 184 -17.20 2.01 -17.40
C LEU A 184 -17.44 2.82 -18.66
N GLY A 185 -16.43 3.55 -19.16
CA GLY A 185 -16.52 4.30 -20.41
C GLY A 185 -16.92 3.39 -21.58
N MET A 186 -16.30 2.20 -21.68
CA MET A 186 -16.67 1.23 -22.70
C MET A 186 -18.02 0.56 -22.44
N MET A 187 -18.37 0.28 -21.19
CA MET A 187 -19.68 -0.28 -20.83
C MET A 187 -20.82 0.67 -21.16
N PHE A 188 -20.68 1.98 -20.87
CA PHE A 188 -21.63 3.01 -21.28
C PHE A 188 -21.80 3.06 -22.79
N ALA A 189 -20.71 2.84 -23.52
CA ALA A 189 -20.69 2.82 -24.97
C ALA A 189 -21.30 1.54 -25.59
N ILE A 190 -21.51 0.47 -24.79
CA ILE A 190 -22.21 -0.76 -25.20
C ILE A 190 -23.68 -0.71 -24.77
N SER A 191 -23.95 -0.42 -23.50
CA SER A 191 -25.32 -0.31 -22.96
C SER A 191 -25.38 0.60 -21.74
N THR A 192 -25.99 1.78 -21.90
CA THR A 192 -26.21 2.72 -20.81
C THR A 192 -27.14 2.15 -19.73
N LYS A 193 -28.20 1.42 -20.12
CA LYS A 193 -29.18 0.83 -19.19
C LYS A 193 -28.53 -0.15 -18.22
N LEU A 194 -27.71 -1.07 -18.73
CA LEU A 194 -26.99 -2.03 -17.89
C LEU A 194 -25.93 -1.33 -17.02
N THR A 195 -25.26 -0.31 -17.56
CA THR A 195 -24.17 0.38 -16.84
C THR A 195 -24.69 1.17 -15.64
N LEU A 196 -25.86 1.80 -15.75
CA LEU A 196 -26.51 2.48 -14.62
C LEU A 196 -26.79 1.52 -13.45
N PHE A 197 -27.20 0.28 -13.74
CA PHE A 197 -27.37 -0.74 -12.71
C PHE A 197 -26.05 -1.07 -12.00
N VAL A 198 -24.96 -1.26 -12.75
CA VAL A 198 -23.62 -1.51 -12.18
C VAL A 198 -23.15 -0.35 -11.31
N LEU A 199 -23.43 0.89 -11.73
CA LEU A 199 -23.06 2.10 -11.00
C LEU A 199 -23.78 2.20 -9.65
N ILE A 200 -25.04 1.73 -9.55
CA ILE A 200 -25.78 1.64 -8.29
C ILE A 200 -25.27 0.48 -7.43
N PHE A 201 -24.94 -0.66 -8.04
CA PHE A 201 -24.52 -1.86 -7.31
C PHE A 201 -23.14 -1.72 -6.66
N MET A 202 -22.19 -1.07 -7.33
CA MET A 202 -20.83 -0.83 -6.82
C MET A 202 -20.79 -0.18 -5.42
N PRO A 203 -21.45 0.97 -5.16
CA PRO A 203 -21.43 1.61 -3.85
C PRO A 203 -22.15 0.78 -2.78
N ILE A 204 -23.20 0.04 -3.13
CA ILE A 204 -23.88 -0.86 -2.18
C ILE A 204 -22.92 -1.97 -1.72
N SER A 205 -22.23 -2.60 -2.66
CA SER A 205 -21.23 -3.64 -2.36
C SER A 205 -20.05 -3.08 -1.57
N GLY A 206 -19.53 -1.92 -1.98
CA GLY A 206 -18.47 -1.22 -1.26
C GLY A 206 -18.87 -0.87 0.17
N TYR A 207 -20.11 -0.42 0.39
CA TYR A 207 -20.63 -0.13 1.72
C TYR A 207 -20.69 -1.38 2.60
N ILE A 208 -21.24 -2.48 2.10
CA ILE A 208 -21.32 -3.76 2.82
C ILE A 208 -19.92 -4.25 3.24
N ILE A 209 -18.95 -4.22 2.31
CA ILE A 209 -17.58 -4.66 2.59
C ILE A 209 -16.88 -3.70 3.57
N SER A 210 -17.06 -2.38 3.40
CA SER A 210 -16.42 -1.37 4.26
C SER A 210 -16.92 -1.40 5.71
N LYS A 211 -18.19 -1.75 5.93
CA LYS A 211 -18.77 -1.90 7.28
C LYS A 211 -18.06 -3.00 8.06
N LEU A 212 -17.65 -4.08 7.38
CA LEU A 212 -16.89 -5.17 7.98
C LEU A 212 -15.47 -4.74 8.39
N ALA A 213 -14.89 -3.78 7.67
CA ALA A 213 -13.58 -3.18 7.98
C ALA A 213 -13.64 -2.06 9.05
N LYS A 214 -14.83 -1.72 9.59
CA LYS A 214 -15.00 -0.51 10.42
C LYS A 214 -14.37 -0.62 11.82
N ASN A 215 -14.13 -1.82 12.34
CA ASN A 215 -13.61 -2.05 13.71
C ASN A 215 -12.17 -2.59 13.82
N LEU A 216 -11.36 -2.50 12.74
CA LEU A 216 -10.02 -3.10 12.72
C LEU A 216 -8.88 -2.18 13.19
N ARG A 217 -9.05 -0.85 13.11
CA ARG A 217 -7.97 0.11 13.45
C ARG A 217 -7.51 -0.01 14.90
N ALA A 218 -8.46 -0.05 15.84
CA ALA A 218 -8.16 -0.12 17.27
C ALA A 218 -7.39 -1.41 17.62
N GLN A 219 -7.87 -2.55 17.12
CA GLN A 219 -7.22 -3.85 17.33
C GLN A 219 -5.83 -3.92 16.67
N SER A 220 -5.66 -3.30 15.50
CA SER A 220 -4.36 -3.29 14.80
C SER A 220 -3.32 -2.42 15.53
N LEU A 221 -3.75 -1.29 16.08
CA LEU A 221 -2.90 -0.47 16.96
C LEU A 221 -2.50 -1.23 18.23
N GLU A 222 -3.43 -1.98 18.83
CA GLU A 222 -3.16 -2.82 19.99
C GLU A 222 -2.19 -3.97 19.66
N ALA A 223 -2.34 -4.60 18.49
CA ALA A 223 -1.41 -5.63 18.01
C ALA A 223 0.01 -5.08 17.78
N GLN A 224 0.15 -3.89 17.22
CA GLN A 224 1.46 -3.22 17.07
C GLN A 224 2.10 -2.93 18.43
N LYS A 225 1.31 -2.45 19.41
CA LYS A 225 1.79 -2.22 20.79
C LYS A 225 2.26 -3.51 21.47
N GLU A 226 1.50 -4.60 21.35
CA GLU A 226 1.90 -5.90 21.90
C GLU A 226 3.13 -6.48 21.19
N SER A 227 3.28 -6.26 19.88
CA SER A 227 4.50 -6.63 19.16
C SER A 227 5.74 -5.89 19.70
N GLY A 228 5.59 -4.60 20.02
CA GLY A 228 6.65 -3.83 20.70
C GLY A 228 6.97 -4.36 22.10
N SER A 229 5.96 -4.73 22.88
CA SER A 229 6.11 -5.37 24.19
C SER A 229 6.89 -6.69 24.09
N LEU A 230 6.55 -7.53 23.11
CA LEU A 230 7.22 -8.80 22.84
C LEU A 230 8.71 -8.61 22.55
N ILE A 231 9.06 -7.66 21.66
CA ILE A 231 10.46 -7.33 21.34
C ILE A 231 11.18 -6.80 22.58
N SER A 232 10.52 -5.99 23.39
CA SER A 232 11.09 -5.47 24.64
C SER A 232 11.43 -6.58 25.64
N VAL A 233 10.57 -7.60 25.78
CA VAL A 233 10.86 -8.78 26.62
C VAL A 233 12.09 -9.52 26.12
N VAL A 234 12.28 -9.65 24.80
CA VAL A 234 13.46 -10.31 24.22
C VAL A 234 14.74 -9.49 24.49
N GLU A 235 14.69 -8.17 24.30
CA GLU A 235 15.85 -7.29 24.56
C GLU A 235 16.26 -7.31 26.03
N GLU A 236 15.29 -7.18 26.96
CA GLU A 236 15.50 -7.31 28.41
C GLU A 236 16.10 -8.67 28.76
N THR A 237 15.60 -9.75 28.14
CA THR A 237 16.10 -11.11 28.36
C THR A 237 17.55 -11.27 27.90
N LEU A 238 17.91 -10.73 26.74
CA LEU A 238 19.27 -10.84 26.20
C LEU A 238 20.26 -9.95 26.97
N GLY A 239 19.86 -8.73 27.32
CA GLY A 239 20.68 -7.83 28.14
C GLY A 239 20.89 -8.35 29.56
N GLY A 240 19.86 -8.96 30.15
CA GLY A 240 19.86 -9.49 31.52
C GLY A 240 20.15 -10.99 31.64
N LEU A 241 20.56 -11.69 30.57
CA LEU A 241 20.56 -13.16 30.55
C LEU A 241 21.37 -13.79 31.68
N LYS A 242 22.53 -13.20 32.02
CA LYS A 242 23.37 -13.65 33.13
C LYS A 242 22.62 -13.57 34.46
N VAL A 243 21.90 -12.47 34.72
CA VAL A 243 21.10 -12.29 35.93
C VAL A 243 19.96 -13.29 35.97
N ILE A 244 19.21 -13.46 34.87
CA ILE A 244 18.11 -14.42 34.80
C ILE A 244 18.58 -15.84 35.16
N LYS A 245 19.75 -16.25 34.63
CA LYS A 245 20.37 -17.54 34.95
C LYS A 245 20.85 -17.64 36.38
N SER A 246 21.52 -16.63 36.91
CA SER A 246 22.02 -16.63 38.29
C SER A 246 20.90 -16.71 39.34
N TYR A 247 19.72 -16.18 39.04
CA TYR A 247 18.56 -16.18 39.93
C TYR A 247 17.54 -17.30 39.63
N ASN A 248 17.84 -18.23 38.70
CA ASN A 248 16.90 -19.28 38.25
C ASN A 248 15.51 -18.74 37.85
N ALA A 249 15.48 -17.55 37.24
CA ALA A 249 14.25 -16.81 36.93
C ALA A 249 13.66 -17.18 35.54
N GLU A 250 14.19 -18.21 34.86
CA GLU A 250 13.73 -18.59 33.52
C GLU A 250 12.24 -18.92 33.42
N PRO A 251 11.60 -19.62 34.40
CA PRO A 251 10.16 -19.89 34.31
C PRO A 251 9.31 -18.61 34.26
N SER A 252 9.71 -17.57 35.00
CA SER A 252 9.01 -16.28 35.03
C SER A 252 9.09 -15.57 33.68
N PHE A 253 10.30 -15.46 33.11
CA PHE A 253 10.49 -14.84 31.79
C PHE A 253 9.81 -15.62 30.67
N LYS A 254 9.82 -16.96 30.73
CA LYS A 254 9.06 -17.81 29.80
C LYS A 254 7.55 -17.54 29.89
N SER A 255 6.98 -17.43 31.09
CA SER A 255 5.57 -17.11 31.28
C SER A 255 5.22 -15.76 30.68
N ARG A 256 6.00 -14.72 31.02
CA ARG A 256 5.79 -13.34 30.52
C ARG A 256 5.83 -13.28 28.98
N PHE A 257 6.77 -14.00 28.36
CA PHE A 257 6.83 -14.12 26.90
C PHE A 257 5.60 -14.84 26.32
N ASN A 258 5.24 -16.00 26.88
CA ASN A 258 4.09 -16.79 26.43
C ASN A 258 2.76 -16.02 26.54
N ASP A 259 2.60 -15.22 27.60
CA ASP A 259 1.41 -14.37 27.79
C ASP A 259 1.32 -13.30 26.69
N SER A 260 2.44 -12.65 26.35
CA SER A 260 2.49 -11.65 25.27
C SER A 260 2.22 -12.30 23.90
N VAL A 261 2.81 -13.46 23.62
CA VAL A 261 2.53 -14.23 22.41
C VAL A 261 1.05 -14.62 22.32
N THR A 262 0.45 -15.04 23.42
CA THR A 262 -0.97 -15.44 23.46
C THR A 262 -1.90 -14.24 23.21
N ARG A 263 -1.59 -13.07 23.79
CA ARG A 263 -2.33 -11.83 23.49
C ARG A 263 -2.20 -11.45 22.01
N LEU A 264 -0.98 -11.51 21.46
CA LEU A 264 -0.74 -11.21 20.04
C LEU A 264 -1.47 -12.19 19.12
N LEU A 265 -1.51 -13.49 19.46
CA LEU A 265 -2.26 -14.52 18.74
C LEU A 265 -3.76 -14.18 18.71
N ASN A 266 -4.36 -13.85 19.86
CA ASN A 266 -5.78 -13.51 19.95
C ASN A 266 -6.13 -12.26 19.13
N LEU A 267 -5.31 -11.21 19.23
CA LEU A 267 -5.47 -9.98 18.46
C LEU A 267 -5.37 -10.26 16.96
N THR A 268 -4.32 -10.96 16.53
CA THR A 268 -4.07 -11.26 15.11
C THR A 268 -5.12 -12.18 14.52
N ASN A 269 -5.61 -13.18 15.26
CA ASN A 269 -6.72 -14.04 14.83
C ASN A 269 -8.04 -13.27 14.72
N SER A 270 -8.32 -12.35 15.66
CA SER A 270 -9.51 -11.50 15.60
C SER A 270 -9.49 -10.56 14.38
N ILE A 271 -8.33 -9.97 14.09
CA ILE A 271 -8.11 -9.11 12.92
C ILE A 271 -8.22 -9.94 11.63
N GLY A 272 -7.52 -11.08 11.59
CA GLY A 272 -7.44 -11.97 10.43
C GLY A 272 -8.79 -12.55 10.05
N SER A 273 -9.56 -13.06 11.02
CA SER A 273 -10.90 -13.61 10.77
C SER A 273 -11.85 -12.58 10.16
N ARG A 274 -11.88 -11.36 10.70
CA ARG A 274 -12.68 -10.24 10.18
C ARG A 274 -12.23 -9.79 8.79
N ASN A 275 -10.92 -9.69 8.56
CA ASN A 275 -10.34 -9.30 7.28
C ASN A 275 -10.60 -10.36 6.18
N ASN A 276 -10.48 -11.65 6.53
CA ASN A 276 -10.65 -12.74 5.59
C ASN A 276 -12.10 -12.89 5.10
N LEU A 277 -13.11 -12.46 5.89
CA LEU A 277 -14.50 -12.45 5.46
C LEU A 277 -14.78 -11.51 4.28
N ALA A 278 -13.97 -10.46 4.08
CA ALA A 278 -14.15 -9.53 2.97
C ALA A 278 -14.02 -10.23 1.61
N THR A 279 -13.15 -11.25 1.51
CA THR A 279 -12.88 -11.97 0.26
C THR A 279 -14.08 -12.82 -0.21
N PRO A 280 -14.60 -13.79 0.57
CA PRO A 280 -15.78 -14.57 0.17
C PRO A 280 -17.02 -13.70 -0.06
N LEU A 281 -17.22 -12.66 0.77
CA LEU A 281 -18.36 -11.76 0.63
C LEU A 281 -18.30 -10.98 -0.69
N SER A 282 -17.12 -10.48 -1.07
CA SER A 282 -16.93 -9.79 -2.35
C SER A 282 -17.13 -10.71 -3.57
N GLU A 283 -16.76 -11.99 -3.46
CA GLU A 283 -16.99 -12.98 -4.51
C GLU A 283 -18.48 -13.29 -4.66
N PHE A 284 -19.18 -13.51 -3.54
CA PHE A 284 -20.62 -13.73 -3.55
C PHE A 284 -21.37 -12.54 -4.16
N LEU A 285 -21.11 -11.32 -3.68
CA LEU A 285 -21.70 -10.09 -4.22
C LEU A 285 -21.40 -9.92 -5.71
N GLY A 286 -20.18 -10.26 -6.12
CA GLY A 286 -19.76 -10.22 -7.51
C GLY A 286 -20.52 -11.19 -8.41
N VAL A 287 -20.62 -12.45 -8.02
CA VAL A 287 -21.42 -13.46 -8.74
C VAL A 287 -22.89 -13.04 -8.77
N THR A 288 -23.44 -12.52 -7.66
CA THR A 288 -24.81 -11.97 -7.64
C THR A 288 -24.98 -10.83 -8.64
N THR A 289 -24.00 -9.92 -8.75
CA THR A 289 -24.01 -8.83 -9.75
C THR A 289 -24.13 -9.39 -11.15
N ILE A 290 -23.25 -10.33 -11.49
CA ILE A 290 -23.18 -10.92 -12.82
C ILE A 290 -24.45 -11.72 -13.11
N ALA A 291 -25.01 -12.45 -12.14
CA ALA A 291 -26.26 -13.18 -12.31
C ALA A 291 -27.45 -12.25 -12.62
N ILE A 292 -27.55 -11.11 -11.92
CA ILE A 292 -28.60 -10.12 -12.18
C ILE A 292 -28.40 -9.46 -13.56
N LEU A 293 -27.16 -9.11 -13.91
CA LEU A 293 -26.82 -8.59 -15.23
C LEU A 293 -27.12 -9.60 -16.34
N LEU A 294 -26.86 -10.89 -16.09
CA LEU A 294 -27.15 -11.97 -17.02
C LEU A 294 -28.65 -12.08 -17.26
N PHE A 295 -29.47 -12.03 -16.20
CA PHE A 295 -30.92 -12.07 -16.31
C PHE A 295 -31.46 -10.83 -17.06
N TYR A 296 -31.12 -9.62 -16.62
CA TYR A 296 -31.66 -8.40 -17.20
C TYR A 296 -31.11 -8.14 -18.62
N GLY A 297 -29.81 -8.34 -18.85
CA GLY A 297 -29.22 -8.23 -20.17
C GLY A 297 -29.69 -9.34 -21.12
N GLY A 298 -29.94 -10.54 -20.60
CA GLY A 298 -30.59 -11.63 -21.36
C GLY A 298 -31.97 -11.22 -21.86
N LEU A 299 -32.78 -10.53 -21.06
CA LEU A 299 -34.06 -9.97 -21.50
C LEU A 299 -33.88 -8.92 -22.61
N LEU A 300 -32.85 -8.06 -22.52
CA LEU A 300 -32.54 -7.07 -23.57
C LEU A 300 -32.12 -7.71 -24.91
N VAL A 301 -31.43 -8.86 -24.86
CA VAL A 301 -31.01 -9.61 -26.05
C VAL A 301 -32.18 -10.41 -26.63
N LEU A 302 -32.96 -11.10 -25.80
CA LEU A 302 -34.01 -12.03 -26.24
C LEU A 302 -35.32 -11.32 -26.61
N ASN A 303 -35.77 -10.35 -25.80
CA ASN A 303 -37.07 -9.71 -25.97
C ASN A 303 -36.93 -8.40 -26.75
N ASP A 304 -36.10 -7.48 -26.25
CA ASP A 304 -36.03 -6.12 -26.79
C ASP A 304 -35.14 -6.02 -28.04
N LYS A 305 -34.27 -7.01 -28.28
CA LYS A 305 -33.28 -7.06 -29.37
C LYS A 305 -32.43 -5.78 -29.51
N THR A 306 -32.25 -5.07 -28.40
CA THR A 306 -31.49 -3.80 -28.36
C THR A 306 -29.99 -4.01 -28.19
N LEU A 307 -29.56 -5.24 -27.89
CA LEU A 307 -28.18 -5.61 -27.66
C LEU A 307 -27.86 -6.92 -28.39
N ASP A 308 -26.75 -6.94 -29.14
CA ASP A 308 -26.25 -8.16 -29.77
C ASP A 308 -25.59 -9.11 -28.76
N GLY A 309 -25.71 -10.43 -28.99
CA GLY A 309 -25.16 -11.46 -28.10
C GLY A 309 -23.65 -11.39 -27.93
N ALA A 310 -22.87 -11.05 -28.98
CA ALA A 310 -21.42 -10.89 -28.84
C ALA A 310 -21.09 -9.65 -27.99
N SER A 311 -21.81 -8.54 -28.22
CA SER A 311 -21.68 -7.32 -27.40
C SER A 311 -22.02 -7.57 -25.93
N PHE A 312 -23.05 -8.40 -25.68
CA PHE A 312 -23.47 -8.75 -24.33
C PHE A 312 -22.42 -9.60 -23.57
N ILE A 313 -21.81 -10.58 -24.23
CA ILE A 313 -20.73 -11.38 -23.60
C ILE A 313 -19.53 -10.48 -23.28
N VAL A 314 -19.13 -9.61 -24.20
CA VAL A 314 -18.05 -8.63 -23.94
C VAL A 314 -18.41 -7.71 -22.78
N TYR A 315 -19.67 -7.25 -22.70
CA TYR A 315 -20.18 -6.47 -21.58
C TYR A 315 -20.06 -7.22 -20.25
N LEU A 316 -20.48 -8.49 -20.18
CA LEU A 316 -20.35 -9.30 -18.96
C LEU A 316 -18.89 -9.46 -18.53
N THR A 317 -17.99 -9.61 -19.50
CA THR A 317 -16.56 -9.76 -19.21
C THR A 317 -15.95 -8.44 -18.71
N LEU A 318 -16.33 -7.30 -19.29
CA LEU A 318 -15.98 -5.97 -18.78
C LEU A 318 -16.51 -5.73 -17.35
N ALA A 319 -17.76 -6.12 -17.08
CA ALA A 319 -18.35 -6.02 -15.74
C ALA A 319 -17.58 -6.87 -14.72
N PHE A 320 -17.13 -8.07 -15.11
CA PHE A 320 -16.29 -8.92 -14.26
C PHE A 320 -14.91 -8.28 -14.00
N ASN A 321 -14.32 -7.62 -15.00
CA ASN A 321 -13.04 -6.90 -14.86
C ASN A 321 -13.14 -5.73 -13.86
N ILE A 322 -14.31 -5.09 -13.71
CA ILE A 322 -14.53 -4.04 -12.70
C ILE A 322 -14.61 -4.60 -11.27
N LEU A 323 -15.01 -5.86 -11.12
CA LEU A 323 -15.26 -6.45 -9.82
C LEU A 323 -13.97 -6.62 -8.99
N THR A 324 -12.87 -7.01 -9.63
CA THR A 324 -11.54 -7.13 -9.01
C THR A 324 -11.00 -5.79 -8.45
N PRO A 325 -10.93 -4.69 -9.22
CA PRO A 325 -10.54 -3.37 -8.71
C PRO A 325 -11.48 -2.87 -7.60
N ALA A 326 -12.79 -3.08 -7.72
CA ALA A 326 -13.75 -2.70 -6.68
C ALA A 326 -13.50 -3.44 -5.34
N LYS A 327 -13.16 -4.74 -5.42
CA LYS A 327 -12.72 -5.54 -4.27
C LYS A 327 -11.41 -5.03 -3.67
N ALA A 328 -10.44 -4.71 -4.52
CA ALA A 328 -9.15 -4.17 -4.09
C ALA A 328 -9.32 -2.85 -3.32
N ILE A 329 -10.14 -1.92 -3.83
CA ILE A 329 -10.52 -0.65 -3.18
C ILE A 329 -11.11 -0.89 -1.79
N SER A 330 -12.04 -1.84 -1.71
CA SER A 330 -12.69 -2.17 -0.44
C SER A 330 -11.70 -2.76 0.59
N LYS A 331 -10.76 -3.62 0.15
CA LYS A 331 -9.74 -4.23 1.01
C LYS A 331 -8.66 -3.25 1.47
N ALA A 332 -8.26 -2.30 0.62
CA ALA A 332 -7.18 -1.37 0.95
C ALA A 332 -7.53 -0.44 2.12
N SER A 333 -8.82 -0.21 2.40
CA SER A 333 -9.26 0.54 3.59
C SER A 333 -8.67 0.01 4.89
N TYR A 334 -8.39 -1.30 4.98
CA TYR A 334 -7.69 -1.91 6.11
C TYR A 334 -6.20 -1.54 6.12
N SER A 335 -5.50 -1.79 5.02
CA SER A 335 -4.07 -1.49 4.89
C SER A 335 -3.79 -0.01 5.16
N VAL A 336 -4.64 0.90 4.68
CA VAL A 336 -4.54 2.34 4.98
C VAL A 336 -4.53 2.59 6.49
N LYS A 337 -5.46 2.00 7.23
CA LYS A 337 -5.60 2.22 8.68
C LYS A 337 -4.41 1.69 9.46
N ASN A 338 -3.86 0.54 9.08
CA ASN A 338 -2.67 -0.01 9.71
C ASN A 338 -1.43 0.85 9.44
N GLY A 339 -1.25 1.25 8.18
CA GLY A 339 -0.16 2.14 7.77
C GLY A 339 -0.18 3.47 8.49
N LEU A 340 -1.37 4.03 8.71
CA LEU A 340 -1.53 5.27 9.48
C LEU A 340 -1.09 5.11 10.93
N ALA A 341 -1.46 4.00 11.59
CA ALA A 341 -1.05 3.72 12.97
C ALA A 341 0.47 3.51 13.10
N ALA A 342 1.06 2.78 12.16
CA ALA A 342 2.50 2.59 12.12
C ALA A 342 3.25 3.91 11.81
N ALA A 343 2.71 4.73 10.89
CA ALA A 343 3.30 6.02 10.53
C ALA A 343 3.29 6.98 11.72
N GLU A 344 2.19 7.01 12.48
CA GLU A 344 2.10 7.83 13.69
C GLU A 344 3.22 7.50 14.69
N ARG A 345 3.48 6.20 14.92
CA ARG A 345 4.59 5.75 15.78
C ARG A 345 5.97 6.10 15.20
N VAL A 346 6.17 5.98 13.89
CA VAL A 346 7.45 6.37 13.27
C VAL A 346 7.69 7.88 13.42
N PHE A 347 6.70 8.71 13.11
CA PHE A 347 6.84 10.16 13.19
C PHE A 347 6.86 10.71 14.61
N GLU A 348 6.27 10.01 15.59
CA GLU A 348 6.42 10.35 17.01
C GLU A 348 7.90 10.38 17.44
N VAL A 349 8.76 9.56 16.82
CA VAL A 349 10.21 9.54 17.06
C VAL A 349 10.95 10.57 16.21
N LEU A 350 10.66 10.62 14.91
CA LEU A 350 11.33 11.53 13.99
C LEU A 350 11.11 13.01 14.35
N ASP A 351 9.95 13.33 14.93
CA ASP A 351 9.59 14.70 15.31
C ASP A 351 10.08 15.11 16.71
N VAL A 352 10.74 14.21 17.46
CA VAL A 352 11.30 14.56 18.77
C VAL A 352 12.40 15.61 18.59
N LYS A 353 12.30 16.74 19.29
CA LYS A 353 13.36 17.75 19.28
C LYS A 353 14.47 17.36 20.25
N ASN A 354 15.73 17.42 19.79
CA ASN A 354 16.87 17.31 20.67
C ASN A 354 17.07 18.64 21.41
N GLU A 355 17.02 18.61 22.74
CA GLU A 355 17.24 19.81 23.58
C GLU A 355 18.74 20.15 23.70
N ILE A 356 19.62 19.18 23.51
CA ILE A 356 21.08 19.35 23.59
C ILE A 356 21.59 19.67 22.18
N THR A 357 21.60 20.95 21.84
CA THR A 357 22.08 21.44 20.54
C THR A 357 23.40 22.18 20.69
N SER A 358 24.24 22.11 19.66
CA SER A 358 25.42 22.96 19.58
C SER A 358 25.00 24.40 19.36
N LYS A 359 25.63 25.33 20.09
CA LYS A 359 25.41 26.77 19.88
C LYS A 359 25.90 27.19 18.49
N GLU A 360 25.16 28.09 17.84
CA GLU A 360 25.62 28.73 16.61
C GLU A 360 26.96 29.46 16.87
N ASN A 361 27.97 29.21 16.03
CA ASN A 361 29.36 29.66 16.22
C ASN A 361 29.99 29.17 17.53
N ALA A 362 29.78 27.89 17.88
CA ALA A 362 30.45 27.27 19.02
C ALA A 362 31.97 27.44 18.94
N ILE A 363 32.57 27.76 20.08
CA ILE A 363 34.02 27.94 20.19
C ILE A 363 34.70 26.59 19.99
N GLN A 364 35.51 26.47 18.93
CA GLN A 364 36.36 25.30 18.74
C GLN A 364 37.56 25.37 19.69
N LYS A 365 37.59 24.49 20.68
CA LYS A 365 38.67 24.40 21.66
C LYS A 365 39.61 23.26 21.28
N ASN A 366 40.78 23.62 20.75
CA ASN A 366 41.79 22.66 20.28
C ASN A 366 42.82 22.29 21.35
N THR A 367 42.95 23.10 22.41
CA THR A 367 43.93 22.91 23.49
C THR A 367 43.26 22.96 24.87
N PHE A 368 43.82 22.21 25.81
CA PHE A 368 43.46 22.27 27.23
C PHE A 368 44.63 22.85 28.03
N GLU A 369 44.47 24.07 28.55
CA GLU A 369 45.58 24.87 29.07
C GLU A 369 45.53 25.15 30.57
N SER A 370 44.34 25.29 31.17
CA SER A 370 44.21 25.75 32.56
C SER A 370 43.68 24.68 33.51
N ASP A 371 42.36 24.53 33.57
CA ASP A 371 41.65 23.82 34.62
C ASP A 371 40.22 23.50 34.17
N ILE A 372 39.61 22.52 34.84
CA ILE A 372 38.17 22.24 34.78
C ILE A 372 37.56 22.82 36.03
N THR A 373 36.60 23.73 35.89
CA THR A 373 35.84 24.26 37.01
C THR A 373 34.35 23.97 36.86
N ILE A 374 33.77 23.34 37.87
CA ILE A 374 32.35 23.14 38.10
C ILE A 374 31.94 24.08 39.23
N LYS A 375 30.92 24.93 39.04
CA LYS A 375 30.48 25.90 40.06
C LYS A 375 29.00 25.73 40.35
N ASN A 376 28.69 25.47 41.62
CA ASN A 376 27.35 25.52 42.20
C ASN A 376 26.30 24.73 41.40
N ILE A 377 26.67 23.55 40.89
CA ILE A 377 25.77 22.73 40.08
C ILE A 377 24.78 21.99 40.96
N ASN A 378 23.52 22.04 40.54
CA ASN A 378 22.46 21.13 40.98
C ASN A 378 22.07 20.27 39.79
N PHE A 379 21.93 18.96 39.98
CA PHE A 379 21.57 18.03 38.91
C PHE A 379 20.57 17.01 39.44
N LYS A 380 19.57 16.68 38.61
CA LYS A 380 18.52 15.70 38.92
C LYS A 380 18.25 14.78 37.75
N TYR A 381 17.96 13.51 38.06
CA TYR A 381 17.29 12.61 37.12
C TYR A 381 15.80 12.65 37.44
N GLU A 382 14.96 12.97 36.44
CA GLU A 382 13.52 13.18 36.62
C GLU A 382 13.22 14.18 37.76
N ASP A 383 12.83 13.69 38.94
CA ASP A 383 12.48 14.50 40.11
C ASP A 383 13.48 14.39 41.28
N GLU A 384 14.50 13.54 41.19
CA GLU A 384 15.44 13.28 42.28
C GLU A 384 16.78 14.02 42.10
N ASN A 385 17.10 14.92 43.04
CA ASN A 385 18.36 15.67 43.06
C ASN A 385 19.53 14.78 43.51
N VAL A 386 20.44 14.48 42.59
CA VAL A 386 21.66 13.72 42.83
C VAL A 386 22.89 14.60 43.10
N LEU A 387 22.91 15.84 42.59
CA LEU A 387 23.92 16.83 42.97
C LEU A 387 23.23 18.05 43.58
N LYS A 388 23.74 18.50 44.72
CA LYS A 388 23.22 19.67 45.46
C LYS A 388 24.36 20.65 45.72
N ASN A 389 24.30 21.80 45.05
CA ASN A 389 25.27 22.89 45.15
C ASN A 389 26.75 22.44 45.03
N PHE A 390 27.02 21.52 44.10
CA PHE A 390 28.34 20.92 43.93
C PHE A 390 29.30 21.86 43.19
N SER A 391 30.52 22.03 43.72
CA SER A 391 31.59 22.80 43.08
C SER A 391 32.90 22.03 43.15
N LEU A 392 33.67 22.05 42.06
CA LEU A 392 34.96 21.38 41.95
C LEU A 392 35.88 22.18 41.02
N GLN A 393 37.15 22.28 41.36
CA GLN A 393 38.19 22.82 40.48
C GLN A 393 39.34 21.83 40.36
N VAL A 394 39.71 21.48 39.13
CA VAL A 394 40.78 20.53 38.82
C VAL A 394 41.78 21.18 37.87
N LYS A 395 43.02 21.40 38.32
CA LYS A 395 44.07 22.00 37.48
C LYS A 395 44.62 21.00 36.47
N LYS A 396 45.13 21.50 35.35
CA LYS A 396 45.82 20.69 34.34
C LYS A 396 46.95 19.86 34.98
N GLY A 397 46.97 18.57 34.66
CA GLY A 397 47.95 17.62 35.19
C GLY A 397 47.63 17.06 36.58
N GLN A 398 46.56 17.50 37.24
CA GLN A 398 46.14 16.91 38.51
C GLN A 398 45.33 15.62 38.30
N THR A 399 45.65 14.62 39.11
CA THR A 399 44.81 13.43 39.30
C THR A 399 43.92 13.65 40.52
N VAL A 400 42.61 13.56 40.34
CA VAL A 400 41.62 13.74 41.41
C VAL A 400 40.85 12.44 41.60
N ALA A 401 40.72 12.00 42.85
CA ALA A 401 39.86 10.88 43.23
C ALA A 401 38.58 11.41 43.88
N LEU A 402 37.42 10.95 43.41
CA LEU A 402 36.13 11.18 44.05
C LEU A 402 35.79 9.96 44.90
N VAL A 403 35.62 10.15 46.20
CA VAL A 403 35.33 9.07 47.16
C VAL A 403 34.10 9.46 47.97
N GLY A 404 33.15 8.54 48.08
CA GLY A 404 31.89 8.74 48.79
C GLY A 404 31.16 7.43 48.97
N GLN A 405 30.07 7.46 49.76
CA GLN A 405 29.11 6.36 49.80
C GLN A 405 28.38 6.26 48.45
N SER A 406 27.63 5.18 48.22
CA SER A 406 26.80 5.07 47.01
C SER A 406 25.69 6.14 47.04
N GLY A 407 25.54 6.87 45.94
CA GLY A 407 24.73 8.09 45.86
C GLY A 407 25.57 9.34 46.09
#